data_AF-A0A7C6LHP3-F1
#
_entry.id   AF-A0A7C6LHP3-F1
#
_cell.length_a   1.000
_cell.length_b   1.000
_cell.length_c   1.000
_cell.angle_alpha   90.00
_cell.angle_beta   90.00
_cell.angle_gamma   90.00
#
_symmetry.space_group_name_H-M   'P 1'
#
loop_
_entity.id
_entity.type
_entity.pdbx_description
1 polymer ?
#
loop_
_entity_poly.entity_id
_entity_poly.type
_entity_poly.pdbx_seq_one_letter_code
_entity_poly.pdbx_strand_id
1 'polypeptide(L)'
;MAYEKYLKENGLLVTSTTMRNDEYLSFKRSLGVPEKVWSCHTALIDGYIFEGHLPVDLLAGVIDKRPEIAGIALPDMPSGSPGMPGEKTEEWIIWSFVGPDEEPVEYLRM
;
A
#
# COMPACT_ATOMS: atom_id res chain seq x y z
N MET A 1 -7.87 12.29 2.33
CA MET A 1 -8.36 10.90 2.53
C MET A 1 -8.16 10.48 3.99
N ALA A 2 -8.90 9.49 4.52
CA ALA A 2 -8.72 9.03 5.91
C ALA A 2 -7.32 8.42 6.16
N TYR A 3 -6.79 7.65 5.21
CA TYR A 3 -5.43 7.12 5.28
C TYR A 3 -4.35 8.21 5.25
N GLU A 4 -4.50 9.21 4.37
CA GLU A 4 -3.63 10.40 4.37
C GLU A 4 -3.59 11.10 5.74
N LYS A 5 -4.75 11.24 6.39
CA LYS A 5 -4.82 11.82 7.74
C LYS A 5 -4.03 10.96 8.75
N TYR A 6 -4.24 9.64 8.71
CA TYR A 6 -3.50 8.69 9.55
C TYR A 6 -1.97 8.82 9.36
N LEU A 7 -1.48 8.90 8.12
CA LEU A 7 -0.05 9.08 7.84
C LEU A 7 0.49 10.39 8.44
N LYS A 8 -0.25 11.51 8.27
CA LYS A 8 0.14 12.81 8.85
C LYS A 8 0.15 12.80 10.38
N GLU A 9 -0.83 12.15 11.01
CA GLU A 9 -0.89 12.01 12.48
C GLU A 9 0.27 11.16 13.03
N ASN A 10 0.82 10.26 12.22
CA ASN A 10 2.03 9.50 12.54
C ASN A 10 3.33 10.20 12.11
N GLY A 11 3.27 11.50 11.80
CA GLY A 11 4.46 12.33 11.56
C GLY A 11 5.03 12.29 10.15
N LEU A 12 4.34 11.65 9.19
CA LEU A 12 4.77 11.68 7.79
C LEU A 12 4.36 12.99 7.11
N LEU A 13 5.25 13.54 6.29
CA LEU A 13 4.92 14.61 5.36
C LEU A 13 4.24 13.99 4.12
N VAL A 14 2.98 14.33 3.89
CA VAL A 14 2.18 13.72 2.83
C VAL A 14 1.70 14.77 1.84
N THR A 15 1.98 14.54 0.57
CA THR A 15 1.35 15.22 -0.57
C THR A 15 0.45 14.23 -1.29
N SER A 16 -0.80 14.62 -1.52
CA SER A 16 -1.80 13.78 -2.19
C SER A 16 -2.21 14.39 -3.53
N THR A 17 -2.52 13.54 -4.50
CA THR A 17 -3.08 13.94 -5.80
C THR A 17 -4.25 13.02 -6.09
N THR A 18 -5.41 13.62 -6.37
CA THR A 18 -6.61 12.89 -6.77
C THR A 18 -6.61 12.73 -8.28
N MET A 19 -6.73 11.50 -8.74
CA MET A 19 -6.78 11.14 -10.16
C MET A 19 -8.18 10.62 -10.52
N ARG A 20 -8.55 10.72 -11.79
CA ARG A 20 -9.75 10.02 -12.28
C ARG A 20 -9.49 8.51 -12.30
N ASN A 21 -10.52 7.69 -12.21
CA ASN A 21 -10.36 6.24 -12.05
C ASN A 21 -9.55 5.60 -13.21
N ASP A 22 -9.87 5.94 -14.46
CA ASP A 22 -9.16 5.45 -15.66
C ASP A 22 -7.67 5.83 -15.66
N GLU A 23 -7.40 7.09 -15.29
CA GLU A 23 -6.05 7.62 -15.15
C GLU A 23 -5.29 6.90 -14.04
N TYR A 24 -5.96 6.65 -12.91
CA TYR A 24 -5.37 6.02 -11.75
C TYR A 24 -5.02 4.54 -11.97
N LEU A 25 -5.90 3.78 -12.64
CA LEU A 25 -5.60 2.40 -13.03
C LEU A 25 -4.42 2.35 -14.01
N SER A 26 -4.32 3.32 -14.93
CA SER A 26 -3.17 3.44 -15.83
C SER A 26 -1.88 3.78 -15.06
N PHE A 27 -1.99 4.65 -14.05
CA PHE A 27 -0.88 5.01 -13.17
C PHE A 27 -0.36 3.80 -12.39
N LYS A 28 -1.23 3.00 -11.77
CA LYS A 28 -0.84 1.75 -11.09
C LYS A 28 -0.08 0.79 -11.99
N ARG A 29 -0.56 0.59 -13.22
CA ARG A 29 0.14 -0.23 -14.23
C ARG A 29 1.52 0.33 -14.55
N SER A 30 1.62 1.65 -14.72
CA SER A 30 2.91 2.31 -15.00
C SER A 30 3.91 2.20 -13.85
N LEU A 31 3.43 2.06 -12.62
CA LEU A 31 4.25 1.77 -11.43
C LEU A 31 4.63 0.29 -11.31
N GLY A 32 4.09 -0.59 -12.15
CA GLY A 32 4.34 -2.02 -12.08
C GLY A 32 3.65 -2.73 -10.92
N VAL A 33 2.57 -2.16 -10.37
CA VAL A 33 1.78 -2.82 -9.31
C VAL A 33 0.94 -3.93 -9.93
N PRO A 34 1.10 -5.20 -9.53
CA PRO A 34 0.29 -6.30 -10.06
C PRO A 34 -1.20 -6.11 -9.78
N GLU A 35 -2.05 -6.37 -10.76
CA GLU A 35 -3.50 -6.13 -10.64
C GLU A 35 -4.13 -6.93 -9.50
N LYS A 36 -3.56 -8.10 -9.17
CA LYS A 36 -4.02 -9.00 -8.10
C LYS A 36 -3.96 -8.39 -6.70
N VAL A 37 -3.14 -7.36 -6.50
CA VAL A 37 -2.92 -6.74 -5.19
C VAL A 37 -3.35 -5.29 -5.13
N TRP A 38 -4.19 -4.85 -6.08
CA TRP A 38 -4.67 -3.48 -6.11
C TRP A 38 -5.58 -3.12 -4.94
N SER A 39 -5.48 -1.85 -4.55
CA SER A 39 -6.27 -1.18 -3.53
C SER A 39 -6.65 0.23 -4.01
N CYS A 40 -7.34 0.99 -3.15
CA CYS A 40 -7.94 2.28 -3.50
C CYS A 40 -6.93 3.43 -3.63
N HIS A 41 -5.74 3.33 -3.02
CA HIS A 41 -4.68 4.36 -3.08
C HIS A 41 -3.29 3.70 -3.13
N THR A 42 -2.31 4.44 -3.64
CA THR A 42 -0.91 4.05 -3.71
C THR A 42 -0.08 5.18 -3.10
N ALA A 43 0.80 4.85 -2.15
CA ALA A 43 1.78 5.76 -1.59
C ALA A 43 3.17 5.42 -2.16
N LEU A 44 3.93 6.44 -2.53
CA LEU A 44 5.31 6.32 -2.99
C LEU A 44 6.21 6.95 -1.92
N ILE A 45 7.07 6.15 -1.30
CA ILE A 45 7.94 6.63 -0.21
C ILE A 45 9.33 6.02 -0.42
N ASP A 46 10.34 6.89 -0.54
CA ASP A 46 11.76 6.49 -0.56
C ASP A 46 12.11 5.42 -1.61
N GLY A 47 11.47 5.52 -2.79
CA GLY A 47 11.64 4.58 -3.90
C GLY A 47 10.78 3.32 -3.83
N TYR A 48 10.02 3.10 -2.74
CA TYR A 48 9.11 1.96 -2.59
C TYR A 48 7.66 2.33 -2.89
N ILE A 49 6.92 1.32 -3.34
CA ILE A 49 5.48 1.39 -3.56
C ILE A 49 4.74 0.74 -2.40
N PHE A 50 3.79 1.47 -1.83
CA PHE A 50 2.93 1.02 -0.75
C PHE A 50 1.48 1.09 -1.19
N GLU A 51 0.89 -0.07 -1.41
CA GLU A 51 -0.42 -0.21 -2.02
C GLU A 51 -1.48 -0.50 -0.94
N GLY A 52 -2.45 0.39 -0.79
CA GLY A 52 -3.54 0.25 0.17
C GLY A 52 -3.22 0.65 1.61
N HIS A 53 -4.12 0.24 2.51
CA HIS A 53 -4.22 0.73 3.89
C HIS A 53 -3.19 0.09 4.84
N LEU A 54 -1.90 0.35 4.59
CA LEU A 54 -0.80 -0.27 5.34
C LEU A 54 -0.46 0.51 6.64
N PRO A 55 -0.20 -0.17 7.78
CA PRO A 55 0.26 0.51 9.01
C PRO A 55 1.62 1.19 8.84
N VAL A 56 1.84 2.35 9.49
CA VAL A 56 3.11 3.10 9.36
C VAL A 56 4.33 2.31 9.81
N ASP A 57 4.19 1.44 10.82
CA ASP A 57 5.29 0.61 11.32
C ASP A 57 5.80 -0.35 10.24
N LEU A 58 4.90 -0.82 9.38
CA LEU A 58 5.23 -1.67 8.26
C LEU A 58 5.94 -0.89 7.14
N LEU A 59 5.50 0.34 6.86
CA LEU A 59 6.18 1.24 5.92
C LEU A 59 7.62 1.50 6.40
N ALA A 60 7.77 1.86 7.67
CA ALA A 60 9.06 2.13 8.30
C ALA A 60 9.98 0.90 8.25
N GLY A 61 9.44 -0.29 8.54
CA GLY A 61 10.19 -1.54 8.46
C GLY A 61 10.73 -1.86 7.07
N VAL A 62 9.97 -1.57 6.00
CA VAL A 62 10.45 -1.73 4.61
C VAL A 62 11.54 -0.71 4.30
N ILE A 63 11.35 0.55 4.68
CA ILE A 63 12.31 1.63 4.43
C ILE A 63 13.64 1.38 5.16
N ASP A 64 13.58 0.88 6.39
CA ASP A 64 14.75 0.58 7.21
C ASP A 64 15.52 -0.64 6.67
N LYS A 65 14.81 -1.74 6.38
CA LYS A 65 15.45 -2.99 5.93
C LYS A 65 15.89 -2.97 4.47
N ARG A 66 15.30 -2.09 3.65
CA ARG A 66 15.52 -1.98 2.21
C ARG A 66 15.50 -3.34 1.48
N PRO A 67 14.41 -4.14 1.59
CA PRO A 67 14.33 -5.41 0.88
C PRO A 67 14.35 -5.21 -0.64
N GLU A 68 14.80 -6.24 -1.36
CA GLU A 68 14.87 -6.28 -2.84
C GLU A 68 13.47 -6.55 -3.44
N ILE A 69 12.57 -5.60 -3.25
CA ILE A 69 11.19 -5.58 -3.77
C ILE A 69 10.87 -4.20 -4.33
N ALA A 70 9.89 -4.11 -5.22
CA ALA A 70 9.37 -2.82 -5.68
C ALA A 70 8.38 -2.23 -4.66
N GLY A 71 7.62 -3.09 -3.97
CA GLY A 71 6.63 -2.63 -3.01
C GLY A 71 5.94 -3.73 -2.22
N ILE A 72 5.07 -3.29 -1.32
CA ILE A 72 4.13 -4.14 -0.59
C ILE A 72 2.70 -3.64 -0.74
N ALA A 73 1.75 -4.55 -0.58
CA ALA A 73 0.33 -4.29 -0.78
C ALA A 73 -0.53 -4.94 0.29
N LEU A 74 -1.55 -4.20 0.72
CA LEU A 74 -2.75 -4.74 1.36
C LEU A 74 -3.91 -4.60 0.37
N PRO A 75 -4.28 -5.69 -0.33
CA PRO A 75 -5.32 -5.64 -1.35
C PRO A 75 -6.68 -5.23 -0.78
N ASP A 76 -7.55 -4.73 -1.66
CA ASP A 76 -8.89 -4.28 -1.31
C ASP A 76 -8.88 -3.18 -0.22
N MET A 77 -9.80 -3.27 0.75
CA MET A 77 -9.96 -2.29 1.83
C MET A 77 -10.48 -2.99 3.10
N PRO A 78 -9.69 -3.87 3.73
CA PRO A 78 -10.16 -4.67 4.87
C PRO A 78 -10.53 -3.78 6.08
N SER A 79 -11.57 -4.19 6.80
CA SER A 79 -12.05 -3.52 8.02
C SER A 79 -10.95 -3.43 9.08
N GLY A 80 -10.94 -2.32 9.82
CA GLY A 80 -9.96 -2.04 10.87
C GLY A 80 -8.55 -1.71 10.38
N SER A 81 -8.28 -1.76 9.07
CA SER A 81 -7.03 -1.26 8.51
C SER A 81 -6.95 0.27 8.66
N PRO A 82 -5.75 0.86 8.76
CA PRO A 82 -5.61 2.30 8.96
C PRO A 82 -6.42 3.15 7.98
N GLY A 83 -7.31 4.01 8.48
CA GLY A 83 -8.19 4.83 7.65
C GLY A 83 -9.44 4.12 7.12
N MET A 84 -9.63 2.83 7.41
CA MET A 84 -10.88 2.10 7.22
C MET A 84 -11.67 2.01 8.53
N PRO A 85 -13.01 2.03 8.49
CA PRO A 85 -13.84 1.87 9.68
C PRO A 85 -13.85 0.42 10.16
N GLY A 86 -14.46 0.21 11.32
CA GLY A 86 -14.68 -1.12 11.90
C GLY A 86 -13.47 -1.66 12.66
N GLU A 87 -13.62 -2.88 13.15
CA GLU A 87 -12.56 -3.61 13.85
C GLU A 87 -11.91 -4.62 12.90
N LYS A 88 -10.67 -5.01 13.24
CA LYS A 88 -9.98 -6.08 12.55
C LYS A 88 -10.59 -7.42 12.98
N THR A 89 -11.24 -8.10 12.04
CA THR A 89 -11.89 -9.40 12.28
C THR A 89 -11.13 -10.57 11.67
N GLU A 90 -10.21 -10.30 10.74
CA GLU A 90 -9.44 -11.29 9.99
C GLU A 90 -7.97 -10.90 9.93
N GLU A 91 -7.10 -11.87 9.64
CA GLU A 91 -5.68 -11.61 9.38
C GLU A 91 -5.53 -10.81 8.08
N TRP A 92 -4.65 -9.83 8.11
CA TRP A 92 -4.23 -9.11 6.91
C TRP A 92 -3.05 -9.84 6.30
N ILE A 93 -3.23 -10.27 5.06
CA ILE A 93 -2.15 -10.84 4.27
C ILE A 93 -1.52 -9.69 3.49
N ILE A 94 -0.29 -9.36 3.84
CA ILE A 94 0.52 -8.38 3.12
C ILE A 94 1.27 -9.12 2.03
N TRP A 95 1.21 -8.59 0.82
CA TRP A 95 1.91 -9.14 -0.35
C TRP A 95 3.09 -8.25 -0.69
N SER A 96 4.21 -8.82 -1.12
CA SER A 96 5.28 -8.09 -1.79
C SER A 96 5.27 -8.38 -3.27
N PHE A 97 5.80 -7.43 -4.04
CA PHE A 97 5.95 -7.56 -5.49
C PHE A 97 7.20 -6.83 -5.97
N VAL A 98 7.73 -7.30 -7.10
CA VAL A 98 8.94 -6.75 -7.77
C VAL A 98 8.60 -6.11 -9.12
N GLY A 99 7.47 -6.49 -9.74
CA GLY A 99 7.00 -5.93 -11.01
C GLY A 99 5.64 -6.50 -11.41
N PRO A 100 5.04 -5.99 -12.50
CA PRO A 100 3.65 -6.27 -12.86
C PRO A 100 3.42 -7.69 -13.40
N ASP A 101 4.46 -8.31 -13.97
CA ASP A 101 4.40 -9.63 -14.58
C ASP A 101 4.81 -10.77 -13.63
N GLU A 102 5.29 -10.41 -12.43
CA GLU A 102 5.69 -11.37 -11.41
C GLU A 102 4.56 -11.65 -10.43
N GLU A 103 4.45 -12.89 -10.00
CA GLU A 103 3.42 -13.28 -9.03
C GLU A 103 3.75 -12.63 -7.68
N PRO A 104 2.82 -11.86 -7.09
CA PRO A 104 3.00 -11.35 -5.75
C PRO A 104 3.20 -12.50 -4.76
N VAL A 105 4.15 -12.34 -3.84
CA VAL A 105 4.43 -13.33 -2.80
C VAL A 105 3.93 -12.82 -1.47
N GLU A 106 3.48 -13.73 -0.61
CA GLU A 106 3.11 -13.37 0.75
C GLU A 106 4.35 -12.85 1.48
N TYR A 107 4.24 -11.64 2.02
CA TYR A 107 5.31 -10.95 2.73
C TYR A 107 5.15 -11.11 4.25
N LEU A 108 3.94 -10.91 4.78
CA LEU A 108 3.63 -11.16 6.18
C LEU A 108 2.12 -11.37 6.40
N ARG A 109 1.78 -12.00 7.53
CA ARG A 109 0.41 -12.06 8.07
C ARG A 109 0.37 -11.38 9.42
N MET A 110 -0.63 -10.54 9.64
CA MET A 110 -0.82 -9.85 10.91
C MET A 110 -2.27 -9.77 11.30
#